data_AF-A0A7W9LS25-F1
#
_entry.id   AF-A0A7W9LS25-F1
#
_cell.length_a   1.000
_cell.length_b   1.000
_cell.length_c   1.000
_cell.angle_alpha   90.00
_cell.angle_beta   90.00
_cell.angle_gamma   90.00
#
_symmetry.space_group_name_H-M   'P 1'
#
loop_
_entity.id
_entity.type
_entity.pdbx_description
1 polymer ?
#
loop_
_entity_poly.entity_id
_entity_poly.type
_entity_poly.pdbx_seq_one_letter_code
_entity_poly.pdbx_strand_id
1 'polypeptide(L)'
;MTQPSRLPGWTRGHVLAHIARNADALVNVLEGRPMYASGEAREADIARDAPRALDVQLADLRESAARFEEAGAAPADWSRTVELRNGVLDSASRVPFRRWVEVELHHVDLGIGFELEDLPAEFTEREIAFLADRFAGHPDVPPTRLTDGTRAWSTGREADDGPEVTVTGSPADLLGWLAGRRTGAALTVDGGPLPALPPL
;
A
#
# COMPACT_ATOMS: atom_id res chain seq x y z
N MET A 1 12.73 14.91 -13.12
CA MET A 1 12.22 13.58 -12.67
C MET A 1 13.29 12.67 -12.07
N THR A 2 14.54 13.12 -11.98
CA THR A 2 15.68 12.32 -11.49
C THR A 2 16.01 12.53 -10.02
N GLN A 3 15.34 13.47 -9.34
CA GLN A 3 15.52 13.68 -7.90
C GLN A 3 15.07 12.43 -7.13
N PRO A 4 15.77 12.05 -6.05
CA PRO A 4 15.37 10.94 -5.19
C PRO A 4 13.94 11.08 -4.67
N SER A 5 13.24 9.97 -4.56
CA SER A 5 12.04 9.83 -3.74
C SER A 5 12.43 9.35 -2.33
N ARG A 6 11.46 9.05 -1.47
CA ARG A 6 11.71 8.41 -0.16
C ARG A 6 11.96 6.90 -0.27
N LEU A 7 11.61 6.29 -1.40
CA LEU A 7 11.85 4.88 -1.62
C LEU A 7 13.33 4.65 -2.01
N PRO A 8 14.04 3.73 -1.34
CA PRO A 8 15.44 3.45 -1.65
C PRO A 8 15.66 3.11 -3.12
N GLY A 9 16.62 3.80 -3.76
CA GLY A 9 16.98 3.59 -5.15
C GLY A 9 16.00 4.15 -6.18
N TRP A 10 14.87 4.72 -5.77
CA TRP A 10 13.87 5.26 -6.68
C TRP A 10 13.98 6.78 -6.80
N THR A 11 13.84 7.27 -8.03
CA THR A 11 13.60 8.70 -8.26
C THR A 11 12.10 8.97 -8.20
N ARG A 12 11.70 10.24 -8.10
CA ARG A 12 10.29 10.64 -8.26
C ARG A 12 9.70 10.17 -9.59
N GLY A 13 10.52 10.09 -10.64
CA GLY A 13 10.13 9.51 -11.93
C GLY A 13 9.80 8.03 -11.86
N HIS A 14 10.54 7.24 -11.08
CA HIS A 14 10.21 5.82 -10.84
C HIS A 14 8.86 5.69 -10.13
N VAL A 15 8.61 6.53 -9.12
CA VAL A 15 7.33 6.52 -8.40
C VAL A 15 6.16 6.84 -9.34
N LEU A 16 6.26 7.90 -10.14
CA LEU A 16 5.18 8.27 -11.08
C LEU A 16 4.97 7.21 -12.17
N ALA A 17 6.06 6.66 -12.74
CA ALA A 17 5.96 5.57 -13.69
C ALA A 17 5.30 4.32 -13.09
N HIS A 18 5.66 3.95 -11.85
CA HIS A 18 5.04 2.85 -11.13
C HIS A 18 3.54 3.07 -10.91
N ILE A 19 3.11 4.25 -10.45
CA ILE A 19 1.69 4.52 -10.23
C ILE A 19 0.91 4.41 -11.55
N ALA A 20 1.47 4.87 -12.67
CA ALA A 20 0.83 4.71 -13.98
C ALA A 20 0.73 3.24 -14.40
N ARG A 21 1.83 2.48 -14.32
CA ARG A 21 1.86 1.05 -14.67
C ARG A 21 1.01 0.19 -13.73
N ASN A 22 0.88 0.57 -12.45
CA ASN A 22 -0.04 -0.06 -11.50
C ASN A 22 -1.50 0.11 -11.93
N ALA A 23 -1.90 1.29 -12.42
CA ALA A 23 -3.26 1.49 -12.93
C ALA A 23 -3.54 0.58 -14.13
N ASP A 24 -2.62 0.54 -15.11
CA ASP A 24 -2.74 -0.35 -16.27
C ASP A 24 -2.81 -1.83 -15.85
N ALA A 25 -2.04 -2.21 -14.85
CA ALA A 25 -2.03 -3.56 -14.29
C ALA A 25 -3.35 -3.92 -13.59
N LEU A 26 -3.97 -2.97 -12.87
CA LEU A 26 -5.28 -3.20 -12.25
C LEU A 26 -6.42 -3.22 -13.28
N VAL A 27 -6.30 -2.51 -14.41
CA VAL A 27 -7.20 -2.68 -15.56
C VAL A 27 -7.13 -4.13 -16.06
N ASN A 28 -5.93 -4.68 -16.25
CA ASN A 28 -5.78 -6.09 -16.65
C ASN A 28 -6.51 -7.03 -15.68
N VAL A 29 -6.36 -6.81 -14.36
CA VAL A 29 -7.02 -7.61 -13.32
C VAL A 29 -8.56 -7.54 -13.44
N LEU A 30 -9.11 -6.33 -13.62
CA LEU A 30 -10.56 -6.12 -13.78
C LEU A 30 -11.11 -6.77 -15.05
N GLU A 31 -10.30 -6.90 -16.09
CA GLU A 31 -10.64 -7.60 -17.34
C GLU A 31 -10.33 -9.10 -17.33
N GLY A 32 -9.82 -9.65 -16.22
CA GLY A 32 -9.51 -11.07 -16.09
C GLY A 32 -8.21 -11.50 -16.78
N ARG A 33 -7.30 -10.56 -17.03
CA ARG A 33 -5.95 -10.78 -17.56
C ARG A 33 -4.92 -10.78 -16.42
N PRO A 34 -3.74 -11.42 -16.59
CA PRO A 34 -2.67 -11.34 -15.61
C PRO A 34 -2.30 -9.88 -15.30
N MET A 35 -2.11 -9.57 -14.01
CA MET A 35 -1.79 -8.21 -13.55
C MET A 35 -0.56 -7.63 -14.29
N TYR A 36 0.50 -8.45 -14.40
CA TYR A 36 1.69 -8.16 -15.21
C TYR A 36 2.04 -9.38 -16.05
N ALA A 37 2.70 -9.18 -17.20
CA ALA A 37 3.20 -10.28 -18.02
C ALA A 37 4.27 -11.10 -17.28
N SER A 38 5.17 -10.43 -16.56
CA SER A 38 6.11 -11.02 -15.62
C SER A 38 6.62 -9.95 -14.63
N GLY A 39 7.38 -10.36 -13.62
CA GLY A 39 8.06 -9.42 -12.72
C GLY A 39 9.09 -8.57 -13.47
N GLU A 40 9.85 -9.17 -14.38
CA GLU A 40 10.87 -8.51 -15.19
C GLU A 40 10.24 -7.49 -16.15
N ALA A 41 9.09 -7.82 -16.76
CA ALA A 41 8.36 -6.89 -17.62
C ALA A 41 7.92 -5.64 -16.84
N ARG A 42 7.40 -5.82 -15.62
CA ARG A 42 7.06 -4.71 -14.73
C ARG A 42 8.26 -3.82 -14.43
N GLU A 43 9.38 -4.40 -14.00
CA GLU A 43 10.58 -3.61 -13.67
C GLU A 43 11.12 -2.87 -14.90
N ALA A 44 11.13 -3.54 -16.06
CA ALA A 44 11.57 -2.94 -17.32
C ALA A 44 10.67 -1.77 -17.74
N ASP A 45 9.35 -1.90 -17.59
CA ASP A 45 8.40 -0.83 -17.89
C ASP A 45 8.63 0.40 -16.99
N ILE A 46 8.80 0.19 -15.68
CA ILE A 46 9.07 1.28 -14.73
C ILE A 46 10.41 1.94 -15.05
N ALA A 47 11.47 1.17 -15.27
CA ALA A 47 12.81 1.70 -15.55
C ALA A 47 12.86 2.49 -16.87
N ARG A 48 12.19 2.00 -17.91
CA ARG A 48 12.06 2.69 -19.20
C ARG A 48 11.35 4.03 -19.05
N ASP A 49 10.31 4.09 -18.22
CA ASP A 49 9.40 5.23 -18.15
C ASP A 49 9.81 6.26 -17.10
N ALA A 50 10.57 5.86 -16.07
CA ALA A 50 11.08 6.73 -15.02
C ALA A 50 11.80 8.02 -15.50
N PRO A 51 12.66 8.01 -16.54
CA PRO A 51 13.39 9.20 -16.98
C PRO A 51 12.56 10.19 -17.82
N ARG A 52 11.29 9.90 -18.12
CA ARG A 52 10.42 10.78 -18.92
C ARG A 52 10.31 12.19 -18.31
N ALA A 53 10.05 13.17 -19.18
CA ALA A 53 9.78 14.54 -18.77
C ALA A 53 8.49 14.62 -17.92
N LEU A 54 8.39 15.66 -17.07
CA LEU A 54 7.30 15.76 -16.10
C LEU A 54 5.93 15.86 -16.76
N ASP A 55 5.81 16.65 -17.83
CA ASP A 55 4.58 16.77 -18.63
C ASP A 55 4.12 15.42 -19.17
N VAL A 56 5.04 14.60 -19.69
CA VAL A 56 4.76 13.23 -20.15
C VAL A 56 4.32 12.32 -19.00
N GLN A 57 4.98 12.41 -17.84
CA GLN A 57 4.60 11.64 -16.65
C GLN A 57 3.19 12.00 -16.15
N LEU A 58 2.86 13.29 -16.13
CA LEU A 58 1.54 13.77 -15.72
C LEU A 58 0.44 13.40 -16.72
N ALA A 59 0.75 13.37 -18.02
CA ALA A 59 -0.18 12.87 -19.03
C ALA A 59 -0.45 11.37 -18.82
N ASP A 60 0.60 10.55 -18.70
CA ASP A 60 0.50 9.10 -18.51
C ASP A 60 -0.25 8.75 -17.21
N LEU A 61 -0.01 9.49 -16.12
CA LEU A 61 -0.73 9.32 -14.86
C LEU A 61 -2.24 9.58 -15.01
N ARG A 62 -2.63 10.64 -15.73
CA ARG A 62 -4.05 10.96 -15.96
C ARG A 62 -4.72 9.95 -16.89
N GLU A 63 -4.05 9.56 -17.97
CA GLU A 63 -4.57 8.61 -18.95
C GLU A 63 -4.74 7.21 -18.34
N SER A 64 -3.73 6.73 -17.60
CA SER A 64 -3.82 5.44 -16.90
C SER A 64 -4.89 5.45 -15.80
N ALA A 65 -5.04 6.55 -15.06
CA ALA A 65 -6.14 6.71 -14.10
C ALA A 65 -7.51 6.67 -14.79
N ALA A 66 -7.69 7.38 -15.91
CA ALA A 66 -8.94 7.37 -16.65
C ALA A 66 -9.30 5.97 -17.19
N ARG A 67 -8.31 5.22 -17.69
CA ARG A 67 -8.51 3.80 -18.09
C ARG A 67 -8.95 2.93 -16.92
N PHE A 68 -8.36 3.12 -15.74
CA PHE A 68 -8.76 2.40 -14.54
C PHE A 68 -10.19 2.73 -14.10
N GLU A 69 -10.56 4.01 -14.11
CA GLU A 69 -11.93 4.47 -13.81
C GLU A 69 -12.95 3.90 -14.80
N GLU A 70 -12.63 3.90 -16.10
CA GLU A 70 -13.49 3.33 -17.14
C GLU A 70 -13.70 1.82 -16.93
N ALA A 71 -12.61 1.06 -16.70
CA ALA A 71 -12.68 -0.36 -16.41
C ALA A 71 -13.48 -0.66 -15.13
N GLY A 72 -13.33 0.20 -14.11
CA GLY A 72 -14.08 0.09 -12.84
C GLY A 72 -15.54 0.56 -12.92
N ALA A 73 -15.94 1.30 -13.96
CA ALA A 73 -17.33 1.70 -14.18
C ALA A 73 -18.10 0.67 -15.03
N ALA A 74 -17.39 -0.21 -15.74
CA ALA A 74 -18.01 -1.26 -16.54
C ALA A 74 -18.80 -2.26 -15.68
N PRO A 75 -19.97 -2.74 -16.15
CA PRO A 75 -20.70 -3.80 -15.45
C PRO A 75 -19.86 -5.06 -15.29
N ALA A 76 -19.68 -5.51 -14.05
CA ALA A 76 -18.90 -6.69 -13.72
C ALA A 76 -19.43 -7.37 -12.46
N ASP A 77 -19.10 -8.65 -12.28
CA ASP A 77 -19.27 -9.32 -10.98
C ASP A 77 -18.14 -8.88 -10.04
N TRP A 78 -18.46 -7.99 -9.10
CA TRP A 78 -17.52 -7.48 -8.10
C TRP A 78 -17.21 -8.48 -6.98
N SER A 79 -17.99 -9.57 -6.87
CA SER A 79 -17.74 -10.62 -5.87
C SER A 79 -16.69 -11.63 -6.33
N ARG A 80 -16.44 -11.72 -7.66
CA ARG A 80 -15.51 -12.69 -8.23
C ARG A 80 -14.10 -12.58 -7.64
N THR A 81 -13.44 -13.72 -7.56
CA THR A 81 -12.01 -13.77 -7.20
C THR A 81 -11.16 -13.23 -8.36
N VAL A 82 -10.16 -12.45 -8.00
CA VAL A 82 -9.10 -11.95 -8.89
C VAL A 82 -7.74 -12.38 -8.35
N GLU A 83 -6.78 -12.51 -9.24
CA GLU A 83 -5.38 -12.76 -8.90
C GLU A 83 -4.58 -11.47 -9.08
N LEU A 84 -3.94 -11.01 -8.00
CA LEU A 84 -2.99 -9.91 -7.97
C LEU A 84 -1.56 -10.45 -8.11
N ARG A 85 -0.57 -9.58 -7.94
CA ARG A 85 0.85 -9.96 -7.99
C ARG A 85 1.17 -11.09 -6.99
N ASN A 86 2.11 -11.96 -7.36
CA ASN A 86 2.61 -13.07 -6.55
C ASN A 86 1.54 -14.12 -6.16
N GLY A 87 0.49 -14.29 -6.98
CA GLY A 87 -0.56 -15.26 -6.73
C GLY A 87 -1.52 -14.88 -5.59
N VAL A 88 -1.50 -13.63 -5.14
CA VAL A 88 -2.42 -13.14 -4.11
C VAL A 88 -3.85 -13.13 -4.67
N LEU A 89 -4.71 -13.99 -4.12
CA LEU A 89 -6.12 -14.01 -4.45
C LEU A 89 -6.87 -12.94 -3.62
N ASP A 90 -7.72 -12.18 -4.27
CA ASP A 90 -8.54 -11.14 -3.64
C ASP A 90 -9.94 -11.09 -4.28
N SER A 91 -10.87 -10.33 -3.71
CA SER A 91 -12.14 -10.02 -4.37
C SER A 91 -11.97 -8.83 -5.31
N ALA A 92 -12.62 -8.86 -6.49
CA ALA A 92 -12.62 -7.72 -7.41
C ALA A 92 -13.07 -6.42 -6.72
N SER A 93 -14.04 -6.50 -5.80
CA SER A 93 -14.52 -5.38 -4.98
C SER A 93 -13.45 -4.65 -4.16
N ARG A 94 -12.29 -5.29 -3.93
CA ARG A 94 -11.18 -4.72 -3.16
C ARG A 94 -10.16 -4.00 -4.03
N VAL A 95 -10.20 -4.17 -5.34
CA VAL A 95 -9.27 -3.53 -6.30
C VAL A 95 -9.30 -1.99 -6.22
N PRO A 96 -10.45 -1.30 -6.10
CA PRO A 96 -10.46 0.16 -5.92
C PRO A 96 -9.73 0.60 -4.66
N PHE A 97 -9.86 -0.15 -3.55
CA PHE A 97 -9.13 0.16 -2.33
C PHE A 97 -7.62 -0.09 -2.51
N ARG A 98 -7.22 -1.18 -3.17
CA ARG A 98 -5.81 -1.42 -3.54
C ARG A 98 -5.23 -0.26 -4.35
N ARG A 99 -6.00 0.29 -5.29
CA ARG A 99 -5.58 1.46 -6.07
C ARG A 99 -5.44 2.70 -5.20
N TRP A 100 -6.36 2.92 -4.25
CA TRP A 100 -6.30 4.06 -3.34
C TRP A 100 -5.01 4.04 -2.49
N VAL A 101 -4.65 2.86 -1.97
CA VAL A 101 -3.39 2.65 -1.22
C VAL A 101 -2.16 3.05 -2.03
N GLU A 102 -2.09 2.61 -3.28
CA GLU A 102 -0.98 2.93 -4.19
C GLU A 102 -0.85 4.44 -4.42
N VAL A 103 -1.96 5.16 -4.55
CA VAL A 103 -1.94 6.61 -4.80
C VAL A 103 -1.48 7.36 -3.54
N GLU A 104 -2.10 7.09 -2.40
CA GLU A 104 -1.89 7.85 -1.16
C GLU A 104 -0.49 7.61 -0.57
N LEU A 105 -0.10 6.34 -0.42
CA LEU A 105 1.21 6.03 0.17
C LEU A 105 2.35 6.47 -0.75
N HIS A 106 2.19 6.37 -2.08
CA HIS A 106 3.22 6.84 -2.99
C HIS A 106 3.22 8.36 -3.19
N HIS A 107 2.14 9.06 -2.87
CA HIS A 107 2.16 10.51 -2.75
C HIS A 107 3.09 10.96 -1.61
N VAL A 108 3.01 10.29 -0.46
CA VAL A 108 3.98 10.47 0.64
C VAL A 108 5.40 10.14 0.16
N ASP A 109 5.57 9.05 -0.58
CA ASP A 109 6.88 8.61 -1.05
C ASP A 109 7.55 9.57 -2.05
N LEU A 110 6.79 10.41 -2.75
CA LEU A 110 7.37 11.45 -3.61
C LEU A 110 8.27 12.42 -2.82
N GLY A 111 8.03 12.60 -1.52
CA GLY A 111 8.85 13.46 -0.67
C GLY A 111 8.83 14.91 -1.14
N ILE A 112 7.63 15.43 -1.45
CA ILE A 112 7.38 16.78 -1.96
C ILE A 112 6.59 17.66 -0.97
N GLY A 113 6.55 17.27 0.30
CA GLY A 113 5.86 17.99 1.38
C GLY A 113 4.46 17.48 1.71
N PHE A 114 4.03 16.35 1.12
CA PHE A 114 2.86 15.59 1.55
C PHE A 114 3.30 14.45 2.48
N GLU A 115 2.73 14.40 3.68
CA GLU A 115 3.13 13.52 4.78
C GLU A 115 2.01 12.56 5.20
N LEU A 116 2.32 11.60 6.08
CA LEU A 116 1.32 10.65 6.61
C LEU A 116 0.22 11.35 7.41
N GLU A 117 0.52 12.51 8.00
CA GLU A 117 -0.42 13.36 8.71
C GLU A 117 -1.44 14.04 7.77
N ASP A 118 -1.13 14.16 6.48
CA ASP A 118 -1.99 14.78 5.48
C ASP A 118 -2.99 13.78 4.86
N LEU A 119 -2.86 12.50 5.19
CA LEU A 119 -3.72 11.45 4.67
C LEU A 119 -5.17 11.60 5.16
N PRO A 120 -6.19 11.35 4.31
CA PRO A 120 -7.57 11.37 4.74
C PRO A 120 -7.82 10.41 5.91
N ALA A 121 -8.56 10.84 6.93
CA ALA A 121 -8.82 10.03 8.12
C ALA A 121 -9.46 8.66 7.80
N GLU A 122 -10.39 8.63 6.84
CA GLU A 122 -11.00 7.38 6.37
C GLU A 122 -9.98 6.43 5.75
N PHE A 123 -9.09 6.96 4.90
CA PHE A 123 -8.03 6.17 4.29
C PHE A 123 -7.12 5.58 5.35
N THR A 124 -6.63 6.42 6.27
CA THR A 124 -5.70 6.02 7.33
C THR A 124 -6.29 4.93 8.21
N GLU A 125 -7.56 5.06 8.62
CA GLU A 125 -8.25 4.03 9.42
C GLU A 125 -8.35 2.70 8.66
N ARG A 126 -8.79 2.75 7.39
CA ARG A 126 -8.97 1.54 6.57
C ARG A 126 -7.66 0.85 6.26
N GLU A 127 -6.59 1.61 6.01
CA GLU A 127 -5.28 1.04 5.70
C GLU A 127 -4.58 0.47 6.92
N ILE A 128 -4.73 1.08 8.11
CA ILE A 128 -4.29 0.46 9.37
C ILE A 128 -4.99 -0.88 9.56
N ALA A 129 -6.31 -0.94 9.38
CA ALA A 129 -7.06 -2.20 9.51
C ALA A 129 -6.58 -3.24 8.48
N PHE A 130 -6.35 -2.83 7.24
CA PHE A 130 -5.87 -3.70 6.19
C PHE A 130 -4.47 -4.28 6.48
N LEU A 131 -3.52 -3.44 6.92
CA LEU A 131 -2.17 -3.88 7.23
C LEU A 131 -2.12 -4.71 8.53
N ALA A 132 -2.95 -4.41 9.52
CA ALA A 132 -3.09 -5.25 10.72
C ALA A 132 -3.59 -6.66 10.35
N ASP A 133 -4.60 -6.76 9.50
CA ASP A 133 -5.14 -8.04 9.01
C ASP A 133 -4.11 -8.80 8.16
N ARG A 134 -3.32 -8.09 7.33
CA ARG A 134 -2.24 -8.69 6.53
C ARG A 134 -1.24 -9.50 7.35
N PHE A 135 -0.94 -9.06 8.57
CA PHE A 135 0.01 -9.73 9.46
C PHE A 135 -0.70 -10.62 10.51
N ALA A 136 -2.02 -10.70 10.51
CA ALA A 136 -2.76 -11.59 11.40
C ALA A 136 -2.42 -13.06 11.12
N GLY A 137 -2.23 -13.84 12.18
CA GLY A 137 -1.80 -15.24 12.10
C GLY A 137 -0.32 -15.44 11.74
N HIS A 138 0.46 -14.37 11.50
CA HIS A 138 1.86 -14.52 11.11
C HIS A 138 2.70 -15.09 12.27
N PRO A 139 3.38 -16.24 12.10
CA PRO A 139 4.06 -16.94 13.20
C PRO A 139 5.19 -16.12 13.83
N ASP A 140 5.86 -15.26 13.05
CA ASP A 140 6.99 -14.47 13.54
C ASP A 140 6.59 -13.13 14.19
N VAL A 141 5.32 -12.73 14.09
CA VAL A 141 4.83 -11.49 14.72
C VAL A 141 4.12 -11.89 16.02
N PRO A 142 4.53 -11.41 17.21
CA PRO A 142 3.86 -11.75 18.45
C PRO A 142 2.40 -11.25 18.44
N PRO A 143 1.51 -11.86 19.25
CA PRO A 143 0.15 -11.36 19.38
C PRO A 143 0.17 -9.88 19.82
N THR A 144 -0.19 -9.00 18.90
CA THR A 144 0.03 -7.56 19.06
C THR A 144 -1.29 -6.81 18.97
N ARG A 145 -1.56 -5.98 19.97
CA ARG A 145 -2.65 -4.99 19.93
C ARG A 145 -2.12 -3.64 19.46
N LEU A 146 -2.74 -3.05 18.45
CA LEU A 146 -2.46 -1.71 17.96
C LEU A 146 -3.57 -0.77 18.41
N THR A 147 -3.26 0.45 18.84
CA THR A 147 -4.31 1.41 19.23
C THR A 147 -3.89 2.86 19.07
N ASP A 148 -4.83 3.71 18.65
CA ASP A 148 -4.67 5.17 18.62
C ASP A 148 -5.31 5.85 19.85
N GLY A 149 -5.75 5.07 20.83
CA GLY A 149 -6.50 5.53 22.00
C GLY A 149 -8.01 5.63 21.78
N THR A 150 -8.49 5.60 20.53
CA THR A 150 -9.92 5.60 20.17
C THR A 150 -10.37 4.27 19.56
N ARG A 151 -9.50 3.66 18.75
CA ARG A 151 -9.69 2.40 18.04
C ARG A 151 -8.58 1.44 18.39
N ALA A 152 -8.84 0.17 18.15
CA ALA A 152 -7.85 -0.86 18.31
C ALA A 152 -7.99 -1.95 17.26
N TRP A 153 -6.85 -2.52 16.92
CA TRP A 153 -6.70 -3.62 15.98
C TRP A 153 -5.82 -4.69 16.62
N SER A 154 -5.91 -5.91 16.11
CA SER A 154 -5.06 -7.02 16.50
C SER A 154 -4.29 -7.54 15.30
N THR A 155 -3.07 -8.01 15.53
CA THR A 155 -2.22 -8.59 14.49
C THR A 155 -1.23 -9.59 15.08
N GLY A 156 -0.48 -10.27 14.21
CA GLY A 156 0.46 -11.33 14.58
C GLY A 156 -0.23 -12.64 14.95
N ARG A 157 0.50 -13.54 15.60
CA ARG A 157 0.01 -14.84 16.07
C ARG A 157 -1.30 -14.69 16.85
N GLU A 158 -2.13 -15.74 16.80
CA GLU A 158 -3.29 -15.81 17.68
C GLU A 158 -2.85 -15.75 19.15
N ALA A 159 -3.62 -15.00 19.94
CA ALA A 159 -3.37 -14.81 21.36
C ALA A 159 -4.28 -15.73 22.17
N ASP A 160 -3.71 -16.57 23.03
CA ASP A 160 -4.48 -17.42 23.94
C ASP A 160 -5.06 -16.63 25.13
N ASP A 161 -4.34 -15.63 25.65
CA ASP A 161 -4.73 -14.81 26.81
C ASP A 161 -4.34 -13.33 26.63
N GLY A 162 -4.96 -12.65 25.67
CA GLY A 162 -4.72 -11.24 25.38
C GLY A 162 -3.40 -10.96 24.65
N PRO A 163 -3.12 -9.68 24.30
CA PRO A 163 -1.93 -9.34 23.53
C PRO A 163 -0.65 -9.52 24.36
N GLU A 164 0.38 -10.06 23.74
CA GLU A 164 1.75 -10.08 24.29
C GLU A 164 2.35 -8.67 24.27
N VAL A 165 2.06 -7.90 23.21
CA VAL A 165 2.57 -6.55 23.01
C VAL A 165 1.42 -5.60 22.69
N THR A 166 1.42 -4.41 23.31
CA THR A 166 0.52 -3.31 22.93
C THR A 166 1.31 -2.14 22.37
N VAL A 167 1.00 -1.76 21.13
CA VAL A 167 1.60 -0.62 20.42
C VAL A 167 0.58 0.51 20.36
N THR A 168 0.96 1.67 20.88
CA THR A 168 0.11 2.87 20.96
C THR A 168 0.76 4.05 20.25
N GLY A 169 0.01 4.80 19.45
CA GLY A 169 0.52 5.99 18.77
C GLY A 169 -0.54 6.74 17.98
N SER A 170 -0.15 7.83 17.34
CA SER A 170 -1.06 8.52 16.41
C SER A 170 -1.40 7.62 15.21
N PRO A 171 -2.53 7.85 14.50
CA PRO A 171 -2.84 7.11 13.29
C PRO A 171 -1.71 7.18 12.23
N ALA A 172 -1.08 8.35 12.07
CA ALA A 172 0.05 8.52 11.15
C ALA A 172 1.28 7.70 11.56
N ASP A 173 1.58 7.60 12.87
CA ASP A 173 2.71 6.79 13.35
C ASP A 173 2.45 5.29 13.22
N LEU A 174 1.23 4.84 13.55
CA LEU A 174 0.83 3.44 13.41
C LEU A 174 0.85 3.02 11.94
N LEU A 175 0.22 3.79 11.06
CA LEU A 175 0.26 3.54 9.63
C LEU A 175 1.68 3.59 9.09
N GLY A 176 2.49 4.58 9.50
CA GLY A 176 3.87 4.70 9.08
C GLY A 176 4.70 3.47 9.43
N TRP A 177 4.55 2.93 10.63
CA TRP A 177 5.24 1.70 11.04
C TRP A 177 4.72 0.46 10.30
N LEU A 178 3.40 0.27 10.26
CA LEU A 178 2.76 -0.85 9.53
C LEU A 178 3.15 -0.86 8.05
N ALA A 179 3.25 0.32 7.43
CA ALA A 179 3.57 0.50 6.02
C ALA A 179 5.09 0.50 5.74
N GLY A 180 5.94 0.29 6.76
CA GLY A 180 7.40 0.31 6.64
C GLY A 180 8.01 1.69 6.31
N ARG A 181 7.26 2.77 6.52
CA ARG A 181 7.66 4.16 6.21
C ARG A 181 8.17 4.94 7.42
N ARG A 182 7.96 4.42 8.63
CA ARG A 182 8.54 4.91 9.89
C ARG A 182 9.15 3.74 10.64
N THR A 183 10.18 4.03 11.41
CA THR A 183 10.82 3.05 12.31
C THR A 183 9.95 2.70 13.52
N GLY A 184 8.86 3.44 13.74
CA GLY A 184 8.03 3.33 14.95
C GLY A 184 8.62 4.01 16.19
N ALA A 185 9.66 4.85 16.04
CA ALA A 185 10.29 5.53 17.18
C ALA A 185 9.37 6.45 17.99
N ALA A 186 8.25 6.91 17.40
CA ALA A 186 7.23 7.71 18.08
C ALA A 186 6.14 6.86 18.78
N LEU A 187 6.17 5.53 18.61
CA LEU A 187 5.20 4.62 19.20
C LEU A 187 5.58 4.30 20.65
N THR A 188 4.58 4.22 21.51
CA THR A 188 4.71 3.65 22.84
C THR A 188 4.44 2.16 22.77
N VAL A 189 5.32 1.35 23.36
CA VAL A 189 5.18 -0.11 23.37
C VAL A 189 5.17 -0.62 24.81
N ASP A 190 4.19 -1.44 25.13
CA ASP A 190 4.07 -2.17 26.39
C ASP A 190 4.13 -3.69 26.15
N GLY A 191 4.66 -4.44 27.12
CA GLY A 191 4.80 -5.89 27.04
C GLY A 191 6.06 -6.40 26.32
N GLY A 192 6.84 -5.53 25.66
CA GLY A 192 8.07 -5.94 24.96
C GLY A 192 8.66 -4.88 24.03
N PRO A 193 9.64 -5.25 23.18
CA PRO A 193 10.11 -4.39 22.11
C PRO A 193 9.06 -4.22 21.01
N LEU A 194 9.18 -3.16 20.21
CA LEU A 194 8.35 -2.99 19.01
C LEU A 194 8.53 -4.20 18.08
N PRO A 195 7.44 -4.87 17.65
CA PRO A 195 7.55 -6.01 16.76
C PRO A 195 8.20 -5.65 15.42
N ALA A 196 9.09 -6.51 14.95
CA ALA A 196 9.61 -6.44 13.58
C ALA A 196 8.56 -7.04 12.63
N LEU A 197 8.03 -6.22 11.73
CA LEU A 197 7.06 -6.68 10.74
C LEU A 197 7.80 -7.25 9.51
N PRO A 198 7.32 -8.36 8.93
CA PRO A 198 7.81 -8.84 7.64
C PRO A 198 7.68 -7.78 6.54
N PRO A 199 8.52 -7.82 5.50
CA PRO A 199 8.36 -6.96 4.33
C PRO A 199 6.97 -7.11 3.70
N LEU A 200 6.43 -6.00 3.18
CA LEU A 200 5.15 -5.96 2.47
C LEU A 200 5.21 -6.57 1.07
#